data_AF-A0A3B8IWD2-F1
#
_entry.id   AF-A0A3B8IWD2-F1
#
_cell.length_a   1.000
_cell.length_b   1.000
_cell.length_c   1.000
_cell.angle_alpha   90.00
_cell.angle_beta   90.00
_cell.angle_gamma   90.00
#
_symmetry.space_group_name_H-M   'P 1'
#
loop_
_entity.id
_entity.type
_entity.pdbx_description
1 polymer ?
#
loop_
_entity_poly.entity_id
_entity_poly.type
_entity_poly.pdbx_seq_one_letter_code
_entity_poly.pdbx_strand_id
1 'polypeptide(L)'
;MAFPKKGLRKIVVYGQKFGYRVTGNDGFISFSIGLLRKNGQILTGTFSYHENLVKNFDITGKPKSWQVFQRIKATPDTIRQVIEYGLGQGWDPHTKTGEFSLGKVDDNILLNLNKEIVFPELTLNQVALCFAKVGTGHVLTVAKAPFRGVGEVYQVFDSLSLAMDFAREQVKAHPEIECWISSEKDKATYYVSAQEEKSLE
;
A
#
# COMPACT_ATOMS: atom_id res chain seq x y z
N MET A 1 26.29 20.14 9.95
CA MET A 1 24.91 20.02 10.44
C MET A 1 24.81 18.86 11.42
N ALA A 2 23.97 18.97 12.46
CA ALA A 2 23.76 17.89 13.44
C ALA A 2 22.55 17.04 13.03
N PHE A 3 22.68 15.72 13.09
CA PHE A 3 21.62 14.79 12.68
C PHE A 3 20.43 14.80 13.67
N PRO A 4 19.17 14.89 13.21
CA PRO A 4 18.01 14.98 14.10
C PRO A 4 17.83 13.70 14.93
N LYS A 5 17.69 13.85 16.26
CA LYS A 5 17.67 12.71 17.22
C LYS A 5 16.29 12.05 17.40
N LYS A 6 15.19 12.78 17.18
CA LYS A 6 13.82 12.25 17.38
C LYS A 6 13.40 11.40 16.18
N GLY A 7 12.90 10.18 16.43
CA GLY A 7 12.50 9.23 15.38
C GLY A 7 13.69 8.58 14.65
N LEU A 8 14.90 8.78 15.17
CA LEU A 8 16.13 8.25 14.62
C LEU A 8 16.22 6.73 14.83
N ARG A 9 16.35 6.01 13.72
CA ARG A 9 16.61 4.56 13.71
C ARG A 9 18.09 4.30 13.47
N LYS A 10 18.56 3.10 13.79
CA LYS A 10 19.99 2.72 13.72
C LYS A 10 20.16 1.53 12.79
N ILE A 11 21.27 1.51 12.05
CA ILE A 11 21.66 0.38 11.21
C ILE A 11 23.18 0.24 11.17
N VAL A 12 23.68 -0.98 10.95
CA VAL A 12 25.09 -1.26 10.73
C VAL A 12 25.27 -1.80 9.31
N VAL A 13 26.14 -1.16 8.53
CA VAL A 13 26.49 -1.55 7.15
C VAL A 13 28.01 -1.51 7.05
N TYR A 14 28.63 -2.62 6.59
CA TYR A 14 30.09 -2.79 6.55
C TYR A 14 30.82 -2.41 7.85
N GLY A 15 30.25 -2.76 9.01
CA GLY A 15 30.80 -2.43 10.33
C GLY A 15 30.62 -0.97 10.77
N GLN A 16 30.16 -0.09 9.89
CA GLN A 16 29.90 1.32 10.18
C GLN A 16 28.47 1.52 10.72
N LYS A 17 28.35 2.29 11.82
CA LYS A 17 27.07 2.62 12.46
C LYS A 17 26.48 3.88 11.84
N PHE A 18 25.30 3.74 11.25
CA PHE A 18 24.51 4.82 10.69
C PHE A 18 23.26 5.07 11.52
N GLY A 19 22.83 6.33 11.54
CA GLY A 19 21.50 6.75 11.94
C GLY A 19 20.69 7.08 10.69
N TYR A 20 19.41 6.75 10.68
CA TYR A 20 18.52 7.12 9.58
C TYR A 20 17.16 7.57 10.08
N ARG A 21 16.53 8.44 9.29
CA ARG A 21 15.16 8.92 9.50
C ARG A 21 14.39 8.79 8.19
N VAL A 22 13.14 8.38 8.30
CA VAL A 22 12.20 8.28 7.18
C VAL A 22 10.96 9.08 7.55
N THR A 23 10.49 9.94 6.64
CA THR A 23 9.31 10.80 6.81
C THR A 23 8.50 10.83 5.53
N GLY A 24 7.19 10.69 5.63
CA GLY A 24 6.27 10.87 4.50
C GLY A 24 5.63 12.26 4.48
N ASN A 25 5.30 12.75 3.29
CA ASN A 25 4.38 13.87 3.04
C ASN A 25 3.36 13.47 1.96
N ASP A 26 2.58 14.41 1.40
CA ASP A 26 1.49 14.09 0.45
C ASP A 26 1.95 13.57 -0.93
N GLY A 27 3.25 13.47 -1.21
CA GLY A 27 3.75 13.01 -2.52
C GLY A 27 4.85 11.96 -2.49
N PHE A 28 5.67 11.93 -1.43
CA PHE A 28 6.80 11.01 -1.36
C PHE A 28 7.21 10.71 0.08
N ILE A 29 8.05 9.68 0.20
CA ILE A 29 8.72 9.30 1.43
C ILE A 29 10.17 9.77 1.34
N SER A 30 10.52 10.78 2.11
CA SER A 30 11.91 11.23 2.23
C SER A 30 12.69 10.39 3.23
N PHE A 31 13.97 10.20 2.97
CA PHE A 31 14.91 9.69 3.96
C PHE A 31 16.09 10.63 4.15
N SER A 32 16.70 10.54 5.33
CA SER A 32 18.03 11.07 5.60
C SER A 32 18.84 10.03 6.36
N ILE A 33 20.12 9.89 6.02
CA ILE A 33 21.04 8.91 6.59
C ILE A 33 22.38 9.61 6.88
N GLY A 34 22.95 9.35 8.05
CA GLY A 34 24.25 9.90 8.45
C GLY A 34 24.95 9.04 9.48
N LEU A 35 26.19 9.39 9.81
CA LEU A 35 26.94 8.70 10.85
C LEU A 35 26.27 8.90 12.23
N LEU A 36 26.16 7.82 13.00
CA LEU A 36 25.43 7.86 14.28
C LEU A 36 26.14 8.67 15.38
N ARG A 37 27.49 8.72 15.36
CA ARG A 37 28.33 9.26 16.45
C ARG A 37 29.25 10.40 16.03
N LYS A 38 29.28 10.73 14.74
CA LYS A 38 30.20 11.73 14.17
C LYS A 38 29.41 12.62 13.23
N ASN A 39 29.83 13.87 13.10
CA ASN A 39 29.34 14.71 12.01
C ASN A 39 29.99 14.25 10.71
N GLY A 40 29.22 14.31 9.63
CA GLY A 40 29.60 13.87 8.31
C GLY A 40 28.57 14.33 7.28
N GLN A 41 28.79 13.96 6.01
CA GLN A 41 27.89 14.27 4.92
C GLN A 41 26.60 13.46 5.09
N ILE A 42 25.45 14.11 4.95
CA ILE A 42 24.15 13.45 5.11
C ILE A 42 23.67 12.98 3.74
N LEU A 43 23.38 11.68 3.61
CA LEU A 43 22.74 11.12 2.43
C LEU A 43 21.23 11.40 2.50
N THR A 44 20.66 11.98 1.45
CA THR A 44 19.23 12.28 1.35
C THR A 44 18.65 11.73 0.04
N GLY A 45 17.34 11.55 0.02
CA GLY A 45 16.62 11.12 -1.18
C GLY A 45 15.15 10.81 -0.86
N THR A 46 14.44 10.30 -1.85
CA THR A 46 13.01 10.02 -1.78
C THR A 46 12.64 8.68 -2.38
N PHE A 47 11.55 8.09 -1.88
CA PHE A 47 10.82 6.99 -2.48
C PHE A 47 9.42 7.45 -2.91
N SER A 48 8.86 6.90 -3.98
CA SER A 48 7.40 7.01 -4.21
C SER A 48 6.64 6.12 -3.23
N TYR A 49 5.38 6.43 -2.94
CA TYR A 49 4.53 5.57 -2.10
C TYR A 49 4.19 4.22 -2.74
N HIS A 50 4.28 4.13 -4.09
CA HIS A 50 3.81 2.99 -4.87
C HIS A 50 2.43 2.54 -4.39
N GLU A 51 1.41 3.33 -4.65
CA GLU A 51 0.10 3.16 -4.02
C GLU A 51 -0.72 2.08 -4.72
N ASN A 52 -1.44 1.29 -3.93
CA ASN A 52 -2.61 0.54 -4.37
C ASN A 52 -3.84 1.43 -4.22
N LEU A 53 -4.65 1.51 -5.27
CA LEU A 53 -5.93 2.22 -5.27
C LEU A 53 -7.07 1.21 -5.35
N VAL A 54 -7.90 1.17 -4.31
CA VAL A 54 -9.15 0.40 -4.32
C VAL A 54 -10.31 1.38 -4.29
N LYS A 55 -11.18 1.34 -5.30
CA LYS A 55 -12.37 2.20 -5.36
C LYS A 55 -13.45 1.64 -4.46
N ASN A 56 -14.11 2.53 -3.73
CA ASN A 56 -15.36 2.23 -3.04
C ASN A 56 -16.51 2.80 -3.87
N PHE A 57 -17.61 2.08 -3.90
CA PHE A 57 -18.81 2.47 -4.63
C PHE A 57 -19.85 3.06 -3.68
N ASP A 58 -20.70 3.95 -4.19
CA ASP A 58 -21.94 4.29 -3.52
C ASP A 58 -23.04 3.27 -3.84
N ILE A 59 -24.20 3.43 -3.20
CA ILE A 59 -25.40 2.60 -3.41
C ILE A 59 -25.93 2.59 -4.86
N THR A 60 -25.37 3.41 -5.75
CA THR A 60 -25.69 3.44 -7.20
C THR A 60 -24.63 2.77 -8.06
N GLY A 61 -23.61 2.13 -7.45
CA GLY A 61 -22.52 1.47 -8.16
C GLY A 61 -21.48 2.43 -8.72
N LYS A 62 -21.56 3.73 -8.40
CA LYS A 62 -20.60 4.73 -8.88
C LYS A 62 -19.44 4.88 -7.91
N PRO A 63 -18.19 5.04 -8.38
CA PRO A 63 -17.06 5.32 -7.51
C PRO A 63 -17.32 6.58 -6.66
N LYS A 64 -17.35 6.42 -5.34
CA LYS A 64 -17.58 7.52 -4.37
C LYS A 64 -16.29 7.95 -3.69
N SER A 65 -15.42 6.99 -3.40
CA SER A 65 -14.15 7.24 -2.72
C SER A 65 -13.10 6.22 -3.11
N TRP A 66 -11.88 6.44 -2.65
CA TRP A 66 -10.71 5.63 -2.93
C TRP A 66 -10.04 5.31 -1.61
N GLN A 67 -9.65 4.06 -1.42
CA GLN A 67 -8.73 3.67 -0.37
C GLN A 67 -7.35 3.52 -0.99
N VAL A 68 -6.42 4.31 -0.47
CA VAL A 68 -5.02 4.35 -0.89
C VAL A 68 -4.22 3.53 0.11
N PHE A 69 -3.49 2.54 -0.37
CA PHE A 69 -2.59 1.74 0.46
C PHE A 69 -1.17 1.82 -0.08
N GLN A 70 -0.26 2.29 0.76
CA GLN A 70 1.16 2.32 0.46
C GLN A 70 1.69 0.89 0.28
N ARG A 71 2.34 0.59 -0.86
CA ARG A 71 2.96 -0.74 -1.09
C ARG A 71 4.40 -0.79 -0.62
N ILE A 72 5.11 0.33 -0.61
CA ILE A 72 6.50 0.34 -0.13
C ILE A 72 6.54 0.27 1.40
N LYS A 73 7.48 -0.48 1.95
CA LYS A 73 7.83 -0.42 3.37
C LYS A 73 9.30 -0.05 3.51
N ALA A 74 9.58 1.11 4.10
CA ALA A 74 10.97 1.49 4.41
C ALA A 74 11.50 0.62 5.56
N THR A 75 12.11 -0.51 5.19
CA THR A 75 12.71 -1.49 6.11
C THR A 75 14.21 -1.21 6.32
N PRO A 76 14.83 -1.78 7.37
CA PRO A 76 16.29 -1.74 7.50
C PRO A 76 17.03 -2.26 6.26
N ASP A 77 16.48 -3.26 5.57
CA ASP A 77 17.06 -3.80 4.34
C ASP A 77 17.06 -2.76 3.21
N THR A 78 15.92 -2.11 2.96
CA THR A 78 15.81 -1.00 2.00
C THR A 78 16.81 0.11 2.30
N ILE A 79 16.99 0.47 3.58
CA ILE A 79 17.97 1.49 3.99
C ILE A 79 19.42 1.03 3.78
N ARG A 80 19.72 -0.26 3.96
CA ARG A 80 21.04 -0.82 3.64
C ARG A 80 21.33 -0.66 2.14
N GLN A 81 20.39 -1.02 1.28
CA GLN A 81 20.55 -0.88 -0.18
C GLN A 81 20.76 0.58 -0.59
N VAL A 82 20.06 1.53 0.03
CA VAL A 82 20.28 2.97 -0.19
C VAL A 82 21.69 3.42 0.22
N ILE A 83 22.20 2.93 1.35
CA ILE A 83 23.57 3.21 1.81
C ILE A 83 24.58 2.67 0.79
N GLU A 84 24.41 1.43 0.34
CA GLU A 84 25.29 0.77 -0.62
C GLU A 84 25.28 1.50 -1.97
N TYR A 85 24.10 1.85 -2.46
CA TYR A 85 23.94 2.64 -3.68
C TYR A 85 24.60 4.02 -3.54
N GLY A 86 24.36 4.73 -2.43
CA GLY A 86 24.97 6.03 -2.18
C GLY A 86 26.49 5.99 -2.18
N LEU A 87 27.09 5.00 -1.49
CA LEU A 87 28.53 4.77 -1.51
C LEU A 87 29.05 4.53 -2.94
N GLY A 88 28.31 3.76 -3.75
CA GLY A 88 28.61 3.54 -5.16
C GLY A 88 28.49 4.78 -6.03
N GLN A 89 27.67 5.76 -5.66
CA GLN A 89 27.51 7.05 -6.34
C GLN A 89 28.52 8.12 -5.86
N GLY A 90 29.42 7.79 -4.93
CA GLY A 90 30.44 8.72 -4.43
C GLY A 90 30.02 9.49 -3.18
N TRP A 91 28.96 9.07 -2.48
CA TRP A 91 28.69 9.59 -1.14
C TRP A 91 29.82 9.19 -0.18
N ASP A 92 30.41 10.19 0.51
CA ASP A 92 31.38 9.94 1.57
C ASP A 92 30.82 10.38 2.94
N PRO A 93 30.43 9.43 3.81
CA PRO A 93 29.88 9.76 5.11
C PRO A 93 30.88 10.46 6.06
N HIS A 94 32.19 10.45 5.77
CA HIS A 94 33.22 11.08 6.61
C HIS A 94 33.54 12.52 6.22
N THR A 95 33.11 12.97 5.03
CA THR A 95 33.27 14.36 4.60
C THR A 95 32.46 15.29 5.50
N LYS A 96 33.08 16.36 6.02
CA LYS A 96 32.53 17.17 7.12
C LYS A 96 31.41 18.14 6.72
N THR A 97 31.02 18.21 5.45
CA THR A 97 30.14 19.27 4.95
C THR A 97 29.12 18.75 3.94
N GLY A 98 27.89 19.24 4.08
CA GLY A 98 26.86 19.16 3.05
C GLY A 98 25.91 17.97 3.14
N GLU A 99 25.03 17.94 2.15
CA GLU A 99 24.14 16.82 1.86
C GLU A 99 24.58 16.19 0.54
N PHE A 100 24.40 14.88 0.42
CA PHE A 100 24.53 14.14 -0.82
C PHE A 100 23.14 13.66 -1.19
N SER A 101 22.53 14.27 -2.21
CA SER A 101 21.17 13.92 -2.63
C SER A 101 21.22 12.87 -3.73
N LEU A 102 20.52 11.76 -3.52
CA LEU A 102 20.29 10.73 -4.54
C LEU A 102 19.06 11.02 -5.41
N GLY A 103 18.27 12.05 -5.06
CA GLY A 103 16.96 12.25 -5.69
C GLY A 103 16.01 11.07 -5.41
N LYS A 104 15.29 10.64 -6.44
CA LYS A 104 14.38 9.50 -6.40
C LYS A 104 15.18 8.20 -6.60
N VAL A 105 15.05 7.24 -5.70
CA VAL A 105 15.89 6.02 -5.69
C VAL A 105 15.16 4.74 -6.10
N ASP A 106 13.87 4.84 -6.46
CA ASP A 106 12.98 3.70 -6.68
C ASP A 106 13.52 2.67 -7.69
N ASP A 107 14.19 3.16 -8.74
CA ASP A 107 14.72 2.34 -9.83
C ASP A 107 16.16 1.86 -9.57
N ASN A 108 16.77 2.25 -8.46
CA ASN A 108 18.17 1.97 -8.15
C ASN A 108 18.35 0.92 -7.04
N ILE A 109 17.25 0.52 -6.39
CA ILE A 109 17.26 -0.47 -5.31
C ILE A 109 16.11 -1.45 -5.49
N LEU A 110 16.21 -2.62 -4.87
CA LEU A 110 15.12 -3.58 -4.83
C LEU A 110 14.10 -3.15 -3.76
N LEU A 111 13.05 -2.48 -4.22
CA LEU A 111 11.90 -2.15 -3.39
C LEU A 111 11.13 -3.43 -3.07
N ASN A 112 11.13 -3.83 -1.80
CA ASN A 112 10.29 -4.91 -1.27
C ASN A 112 8.81 -4.48 -1.23
N LEU A 113 8.23 -4.19 -2.39
CA LEU A 113 6.86 -3.73 -2.53
C LEU A 113 5.89 -4.85 -2.17
N ASN A 114 4.84 -4.52 -1.43
CA ASN A 114 3.69 -5.40 -1.30
C ASN A 114 3.08 -5.66 -2.68
N LYS A 115 2.48 -6.85 -2.83
CA LYS A 115 1.80 -7.25 -4.06
C LYS A 115 0.75 -6.20 -4.44
N GLU A 116 0.70 -5.87 -5.73
CA GLU A 116 -0.34 -5.01 -6.26
C GLU A 116 -1.70 -5.69 -6.11
N ILE A 117 -2.70 -4.91 -5.77
CA ILE A 117 -4.08 -5.39 -5.84
C ILE A 117 -4.53 -5.16 -7.27
N VAL A 118 -4.70 -6.25 -7.99
CA VAL A 118 -5.17 -6.22 -9.37
C VAL A 118 -6.58 -6.77 -9.37
N PHE A 119 -7.49 -6.07 -10.06
CA PHE A 119 -8.80 -6.63 -10.36
C PHE A 119 -8.60 -7.88 -11.22
N PRO A 120 -9.21 -9.03 -10.88
CA PRO A 120 -8.96 -10.27 -11.59
C PRO A 120 -9.37 -10.17 -13.06
N GLU A 121 -8.65 -10.89 -13.94
CA GLU A 121 -9.10 -11.10 -15.31
C GLU A 121 -10.28 -12.09 -15.28
N LEU A 122 -11.45 -11.64 -15.73
CA LEU A 122 -12.68 -12.41 -15.69
C LEU A 122 -13.01 -12.95 -17.09
N THR A 123 -13.52 -14.18 -17.14
CA THR A 123 -14.18 -14.71 -18.35
C THR A 123 -15.63 -14.20 -18.44
N LEU A 124 -16.31 -14.43 -19.58
CA LEU A 124 -17.62 -13.83 -19.90
C LEU A 124 -18.70 -13.98 -18.81
N ASN A 125 -18.69 -15.10 -18.07
CA ASN A 125 -19.70 -15.38 -17.05
C ASN A 125 -19.19 -15.13 -15.62
N GLN A 126 -17.89 -14.88 -15.46
CA GLN A 126 -17.30 -14.72 -14.15
C GLN A 126 -17.55 -13.33 -13.59
N VAL A 127 -17.66 -13.28 -12.27
CA VAL A 127 -17.80 -12.04 -11.51
C VAL A 127 -16.82 -12.03 -10.34
N ALA A 128 -16.40 -10.84 -9.92
CA ALA A 128 -15.61 -10.64 -8.72
C ALA A 128 -16.48 -10.06 -7.61
N LEU A 129 -16.48 -10.70 -6.45
CA LEU A 129 -17.11 -10.21 -5.24
C LEU A 129 -16.05 -9.58 -4.34
N CYS A 130 -16.33 -8.41 -3.79
CA CYS A 130 -15.55 -7.82 -2.70
C CYS A 130 -16.44 -7.45 -1.51
N PHE A 131 -15.80 -7.39 -0.34
CA PHE A 131 -16.46 -7.08 0.92
C PHE A 131 -16.08 -5.68 1.39
N ALA A 132 -17.04 -4.99 1.99
CA ALA A 132 -16.78 -3.75 2.71
C ALA A 132 -17.55 -3.71 4.03
N LYS A 133 -17.13 -2.84 4.96
CA LYS A 133 -17.85 -2.59 6.21
C LYS A 133 -18.98 -1.58 5.99
N VAL A 134 -20.20 -1.95 6.38
CA VAL A 134 -21.40 -1.12 6.27
C VAL A 134 -21.17 0.25 6.91
N GLY A 135 -21.66 1.29 6.24
CA GLY A 135 -21.64 2.70 6.69
C GLY A 135 -20.28 3.39 6.53
N THR A 136 -19.19 2.65 6.47
CA THR A 136 -17.84 3.23 6.28
C THR A 136 -17.23 2.94 4.90
N GLY A 137 -17.66 1.86 4.25
CA GLY A 137 -17.09 1.40 2.98
C GLY A 137 -15.65 0.88 3.10
N HIS A 138 -15.13 0.63 4.31
CA HIS A 138 -13.78 0.08 4.47
C HIS A 138 -13.69 -1.30 3.82
N VAL A 139 -12.77 -1.47 2.87
CA VAL A 139 -12.59 -2.74 2.16
C VAL A 139 -12.08 -3.79 3.13
N LEU A 140 -12.59 -5.00 2.98
CA LEU A 140 -12.19 -6.16 3.75
C LEU A 140 -11.48 -7.18 2.84
N THR A 141 -10.64 -8.03 3.43
CA THR A 141 -10.12 -9.20 2.73
C THR A 141 -11.22 -10.23 2.51
N VAL A 142 -10.95 -11.26 1.70
CA VAL A 142 -11.82 -12.45 1.56
C VAL A 142 -12.07 -13.14 2.92
N ALA A 143 -11.12 -13.02 3.86
CA ALA A 143 -11.27 -13.48 5.24
C ALA A 143 -12.03 -12.49 6.16
N LYS A 144 -12.61 -11.42 5.60
CA LYS A 144 -13.38 -10.36 6.28
C LYS A 144 -12.58 -9.54 7.30
N ALA A 145 -11.26 -9.60 7.26
CA ALA A 145 -10.42 -8.73 8.06
C ALA A 145 -10.28 -7.35 7.38
N PRO A 146 -10.13 -6.24 8.13
CA PRO A 146 -9.87 -4.94 7.53
C PRO A 146 -8.66 -4.98 6.61
N PHE A 147 -8.83 -4.57 5.36
CA PHE A 147 -7.75 -4.59 4.39
C PHE A 147 -6.72 -3.50 4.71
N ARG A 148 -5.43 -3.87 4.75
CA ARG A 148 -4.31 -2.97 5.10
C ARG A 148 -3.19 -3.00 4.06
N GLY A 149 -3.53 -3.21 2.80
CA GLY A 149 -2.57 -3.29 1.69
C GLY A 149 -1.96 -4.68 1.44
N VAL A 150 -2.40 -5.71 2.17
CA VAL A 150 -1.94 -7.10 2.01
C VAL A 150 -3.14 -8.05 2.13
N GLY A 151 -3.18 -9.07 1.27
CA GLY A 151 -4.22 -10.09 1.22
C GLY A 151 -5.09 -10.02 -0.04
N GLU A 152 -5.97 -11.00 -0.21
CA GLU A 152 -6.93 -11.05 -1.30
C GLU A 152 -8.19 -10.26 -0.92
N VAL A 153 -8.67 -9.43 -1.85
CA VAL A 153 -9.88 -8.60 -1.68
C VAL A 153 -11.01 -8.97 -2.64
N TYR A 154 -10.70 -9.76 -3.68
CA TYR A 154 -11.66 -10.24 -4.66
C TYR A 154 -11.78 -11.75 -4.57
N GLN A 155 -13.01 -12.24 -4.48
CA GLN A 155 -13.34 -13.64 -4.66
C GLN A 155 -14.05 -13.81 -6.00
N VAL A 156 -13.51 -14.65 -6.89
CA VAL A 156 -14.06 -14.88 -8.23
C VAL A 156 -15.08 -16.01 -8.18
N PHE A 157 -16.20 -15.84 -8.89
CA PHE A 157 -17.25 -16.82 -9.05
C PHE A 157 -17.54 -17.04 -10.53
N ASP A 158 -17.92 -18.26 -10.90
CA ASP A 158 -18.22 -18.66 -12.29
C ASP A 158 -19.56 -18.13 -12.82
N SER A 159 -20.40 -17.58 -11.95
CA SER A 159 -21.62 -16.90 -12.33
C SER A 159 -22.06 -15.88 -11.29
N LEU A 160 -22.85 -14.91 -11.74
CA LEU A 160 -23.52 -13.94 -10.87
C LEU A 160 -24.40 -14.61 -9.81
N SER A 161 -25.17 -15.63 -10.18
CA SER A 161 -26.08 -16.32 -9.25
C SER A 161 -25.31 -16.89 -8.06
N LEU A 162 -24.17 -17.57 -8.31
CA LEU A 162 -23.33 -18.14 -7.26
C LEU A 162 -22.76 -17.05 -6.34
N ALA A 163 -22.31 -15.93 -6.91
CA ALA A 163 -21.79 -14.81 -6.13
C ALA A 163 -22.88 -14.18 -5.26
N MET A 164 -24.11 -14.04 -5.77
CA MET A 164 -25.23 -13.48 -5.03
C MET A 164 -25.67 -14.39 -3.87
N ASP A 165 -25.79 -15.70 -4.11
CA ASP A 165 -26.16 -16.65 -3.06
C ASP A 165 -25.12 -16.65 -1.94
N PHE A 166 -23.84 -16.68 -2.30
CA PHE A 166 -22.76 -16.55 -1.35
C PHE A 166 -22.81 -15.21 -0.59
N ALA A 167 -22.99 -14.09 -1.28
CA ALA A 167 -23.09 -12.76 -0.66
C ALA A 167 -24.21 -12.69 0.39
N ARG A 168 -25.40 -13.22 0.06
CA ARG A 168 -26.55 -13.28 0.98
C ARG A 168 -26.22 -14.09 2.23
N GLU A 169 -25.58 -15.24 2.07
CA GLU A 169 -25.13 -16.05 3.21
C GLU A 169 -24.12 -15.31 4.08
N GLN A 170 -23.14 -14.64 3.46
CA GLN A 170 -22.12 -13.89 4.19
C GLN A 170 -22.72 -12.72 4.98
N VAL A 171 -23.59 -11.94 4.35
CA VAL A 171 -24.29 -10.81 4.98
C VAL A 171 -25.23 -11.28 6.10
N LYS A 172 -25.92 -12.41 5.91
CA LYS A 172 -26.76 -13.00 6.96
C LYS A 172 -25.94 -13.41 8.18
N ALA A 173 -24.74 -13.97 7.96
CA ALA A 173 -23.83 -14.36 9.03
C ALA A 173 -23.11 -13.16 9.67
N HIS A 174 -22.89 -12.09 8.90
CA HIS A 174 -22.13 -10.89 9.29
C HIS A 174 -22.87 -9.62 8.87
N PRO A 175 -23.94 -9.19 9.57
CA PRO A 175 -24.75 -8.04 9.17
C PRO A 175 -24.00 -6.70 9.10
N GLU A 176 -22.79 -6.63 9.64
CA GLU A 176 -21.89 -5.48 9.59
C GLU A 176 -21.14 -5.32 8.26
N ILE A 177 -21.25 -6.28 7.35
CA ILE A 177 -20.61 -6.23 6.03
C ILE A 177 -21.62 -6.01 4.92
N GLU A 178 -21.13 -5.46 3.82
CA GLU A 178 -21.81 -5.33 2.54
C GLU A 178 -20.95 -5.97 1.45
N CYS A 179 -21.59 -6.49 0.42
CA CYS A 179 -20.94 -7.14 -0.71
C CYS A 179 -21.20 -6.35 -1.99
N TRP A 180 -20.15 -6.18 -2.79
CA TRP A 180 -20.22 -5.60 -4.12
C TRP A 180 -19.78 -6.65 -5.13
N ILE A 181 -20.60 -6.89 -6.15
CA ILE A 181 -20.31 -7.86 -7.22
C ILE A 181 -20.08 -7.09 -8.50
N SER A 182 -18.93 -7.31 -9.13
CA SER A 182 -18.46 -6.58 -10.32
C SER A 182 -18.14 -7.55 -11.45
N SER A 183 -18.57 -7.22 -12.67
CA SER A 183 -18.20 -7.95 -13.90
C SER A 183 -16.97 -7.35 -14.60
N GLU A 184 -16.60 -6.12 -14.25
CA GLU A 184 -15.43 -5.44 -14.78
C GLU A 184 -14.81 -4.52 -13.73
N LYS A 185 -13.57 -4.10 -13.98
CA LYS A 185 -12.84 -3.20 -13.08
C LYS A 185 -13.62 -1.89 -12.94
N ASP A 186 -13.74 -1.42 -11.70
CA ASP A 186 -14.36 -0.14 -11.36
C ASP A 186 -15.87 -0.01 -11.66
N LYS A 187 -16.58 -1.14 -11.78
CA LYS A 187 -18.03 -1.15 -11.98
C LYS A 187 -18.71 -2.28 -11.22
N ALA A 188 -19.42 -1.93 -10.15
CA ALA A 188 -20.28 -2.86 -9.46
C ALA A 188 -21.60 -3.03 -10.23
N THR A 189 -21.99 -4.28 -10.44
CA THR A 189 -23.27 -4.66 -11.07
C THR A 189 -24.35 -4.97 -10.05
N TYR A 190 -23.96 -5.44 -8.86
CA TYR A 190 -24.90 -5.78 -7.79
C TYR A 190 -24.34 -5.38 -6.43
N TYR A 191 -25.26 -5.07 -5.53
CA TYR A 191 -25.02 -4.74 -4.15
C TYR A 191 -25.91 -5.57 -3.23
N VAL A 192 -25.32 -6.10 -2.16
CA VAL A 192 -26.02 -6.90 -1.15
C VAL A 192 -25.60 -6.44 0.25
N SER A 193 -26.56 -6.09 1.09
CA SER A 193 -26.38 -5.80 2.51
C SER A 193 -27.53 -6.39 3.33
N ALA A 194 -27.45 -6.29 4.66
CA ALA A 194 -28.50 -6.82 5.53
C ALA A 194 -29.81 -6.03 5.40
N GLN A 195 -29.75 -4.81 4.87
CA GLN A 195 -30.88 -3.90 4.74
C GLN A 195 -31.49 -3.93 3.33
N GLU A 196 -30.69 -4.20 2.30
CA GLU A 196 -31.17 -4.15 0.92
C GLU A 196 -30.32 -4.98 -0.05
N GLU A 197 -30.93 -5.29 -1.19
CA GLU A 197 -30.31 -5.93 -2.34
C GLU A 197 -30.72 -5.17 -3.60
N LYS A 198 -29.75 -4.83 -4.45
CA LYS A 198 -29.99 -3.98 -5.64
C LYS A 198 -29.13 -4.43 -6.83
N SER A 199 -29.75 -4.42 -8.01
CA SER A 199 -29.04 -4.35 -9.29
C SER A 199 -28.66 -2.89 -9.57
N LEU A 200 -27.48 -2.68 -10.15
CA LEU A 200 -26.85 -1.36 -10.37
C LEU A 200 -26.65 -1.05 -11.87
N GLU A 201 -27.38 -1.76 -12.73
CA GLU A 201 -27.38 -1.54 -14.19
C GLU A 201 -27.74 -0.09 -14.60
#